data_AF-A0A6N8WYE9-F1
#
_entry.id   AF-A0A6N8WYE9-F1
#
_cell.length_a   1.000
_cell.length_b   1.000
_cell.length_c   1.000
_cell.angle_alpha   90.00
_cell.angle_beta   90.00
_cell.angle_gamma   90.00
#
_symmetry.space_group_name_H-M   'P 1'
#
loop_
_entity.id
_entity.type
_entity.pdbx_description
1 polymer ?
#
loop_
_entity_poly.entity_id
_entity_poly.type
_entity_poly.pdbx_seq_one_letter_code
_entity_poly.pdbx_strand_id
1 'polypeptide(L)' 'MRGGARGGRADAGASDATDAVLEVLRRDADASRALLRLVAAQGAVSSQLIDNLNASIHIRALLTDVFVLGEMVGV' A
#
# COMPACT_ATOMS: atom_id res chain seq x y z
N MET A 1 -31.10 -34.36 -7.44
CA MET A 1 -30.90 -32.96 -7.87
C MET A 1 -31.04 -32.02 -6.66
N ARG A 2 -29.93 -31.55 -6.08
CA ARG A 2 -29.87 -30.26 -5.36
C ARG A 2 -28.42 -29.95 -4.95
N GLY A 3 -27.97 -28.72 -5.20
CA GLY A 3 -26.96 -28.06 -4.38
C GLY A 3 -25.54 -27.95 -4.97
N GLY A 4 -25.35 -27.14 -6.01
CA GLY A 4 -24.02 -26.78 -6.49
C GLY A 4 -24.01 -25.49 -7.30
N ALA A 5 -24.15 -24.33 -6.64
CA ALA A 5 -24.04 -23.03 -7.30
C ALA A 5 -23.87 -21.84 -6.31
N ARG A 6 -23.06 -21.97 -5.26
CA ARG A 6 -22.77 -20.85 -4.33
C ARG A 6 -21.30 -20.42 -4.25
N GLY A 7 -20.41 -20.99 -5.06
CA GLY A 7 -18.96 -20.68 -5.02
C GLY A 7 -18.49 -19.52 -5.90
N GLY A 8 -19.09 -19.29 -7.07
CA GLY A 8 -18.44 -18.46 -8.11
C GLY A 8 -18.53 -16.94 -7.98
N ARG A 9 -19.38 -16.39 -7.10
CA ARG A 9 -19.64 -14.94 -7.03
C ARG A 9 -18.93 -14.24 -5.86
N ALA A 10 -18.68 -14.98 -4.77
CA ALA A 10 -17.96 -14.47 -3.61
C ALA A 10 -16.44 -14.44 -3.84
N ASP A 11 -15.92 -15.42 -4.58
CA ASP A 11 -14.50 -15.52 -4.94
C ASP A 11 -14.07 -14.39 -5.91
N ALA A 12 -14.89 -14.13 -6.94
CA ALA A 12 -14.66 -13.02 -7.86
C ALA A 12 -14.68 -11.63 -7.18
N GLY A 13 -15.54 -11.43 -6.18
CA GLY A 13 -15.61 -10.17 -5.43
C GLY A 13 -14.44 -9.97 -4.47
N ALA A 14 -13.87 -11.06 -3.93
CA ALA A 14 -12.66 -11.00 -3.11
C ALA A 14 -11.42 -10.71 -3.98
N SER A 15 -11.34 -11.29 -5.18
CA SER A 15 -10.27 -10.99 -6.15
C SER A 15 -10.29 -9.52 -6.57
N ASP A 16 -11.47 -8.98 -6.91
CA ASP A 16 -11.62 -7.57 -7.33
C ASP A 16 -11.22 -6.58 -6.22
N ALA A 17 -11.62 -6.86 -4.97
CA ALA A 17 -11.19 -6.06 -3.82
C ALA A 17 -9.67 -6.15 -3.58
N THR A 18 -9.08 -7.32 -3.80
CA THR A 18 -7.63 -7.53 -3.66
C THR A 18 -6.88 -6.73 -4.73
N ASP A 19 -7.31 -6.79 -5.98
CA ASP A 19 -6.72 -6.06 -7.09
C ASP A 19 -6.81 -4.53 -6.87
N ALA A 20 -7.95 -4.05 -6.37
CA ALA A 20 -8.14 -2.64 -6.04
C ALA A 20 -7.17 -2.16 -4.94
N VAL A 21 -6.98 -2.95 -3.88
CA VAL A 21 -6.02 -2.62 -2.82
C VAL A 21 -4.58 -2.64 -3.34
N LEU A 22 -4.22 -3.60 -4.19
CA LEU A 22 -2.89 -3.67 -4.80
C LEU A 22 -2.59 -2.47 -5.69
N GLU A 23 -3.59 -1.94 -6.40
CA GLU A 23 -3.44 -0.73 -7.21
C GLU A 23 -3.19 0.52 -6.34
N VAL A 24 -3.93 0.67 -5.24
CA VAL A 24 -3.69 1.76 -4.26
C VAL A 24 -2.28 1.66 -3.68
N LEU A 25 -1.89 0.47 -3.24
CA LEU A 25 -0.57 0.20 -2.68
C LEU A 25 0.54 0.53 -3.68
N ARG A 26 0.37 0.14 -4.95
CA ARG A 26 1.32 0.43 -6.02
C ARG A 26 1.49 1.94 -6.23
N ARG A 27 0.39 2.68 -6.28
CA ARG A 27 0.41 4.13 -6.47
C ARG A 27 1.16 4.84 -5.33
N ASP A 28 0.88 4.48 -4.08
CA ASP A 28 1.54 5.09 -2.94
C ASP A 28 3.01 4.66 -2.81
N ALA A 29 3.35 3.44 -3.24
CA ALA A 29 4.73 2.98 -3.36
C ALA A 29 5.52 3.80 -4.39
N ASP A 30 4.96 4.05 -5.57
CA ASP A 30 5.62 4.83 -6.62
C ASP A 30 5.82 6.29 -6.19
N ALA A 31 4.80 6.90 -5.56
CA ALA A 31 4.91 8.27 -5.02
C ALA A 31 5.95 8.36 -3.90
N SER A 32 5.92 7.42 -2.96
CA SER A 32 6.90 7.33 -1.86
C SER A 32 8.32 7.16 -2.38
N ARG A 33 8.52 6.31 -3.38
CA ARG A 33 9.82 6.08 -4.02
C ARG A 33 10.36 7.33 -4.69
N ALA A 34 9.51 8.11 -5.37
CA ALA A 34 9.92 9.36 -6.00
C ALA A 34 10.42 10.38 -4.95
N LEU A 35 9.67 10.54 -3.84
CA LEU A 35 10.07 11.41 -2.73
C LEU A 35 11.38 10.95 -2.08
N LEU A 36 11.50 9.66 -1.78
CA LEU A 36 12.71 9.10 -1.18
C LEU A 36 13.94 9.29 -2.07
N ARG A 37 13.80 9.12 -3.39
CA ARG A 37 14.89 9.40 -4.34
C ARG A 37 15.31 10.86 -4.34
N LEU A 38 14.35 11.79 -4.29
CA LEU A 38 14.65 13.22 -4.23
C LEU A 38 15.41 13.59 -2.95
N VAL A 39 14.98 13.05 -1.80
CA VAL A 39 15.65 13.27 -0.51
C VAL A 39 17.03 12.61 -0.49
N ALA A 40 17.17 11.40 -1.02
CA ALA A 40 18.45 10.68 -1.09
C ALA A 40 19.48 11.36 -2.00
N ALA A 41 19.03 12.18 -2.96
CA ALA A 41 19.92 12.97 -3.82
C ALA A 41 20.47 14.23 -3.13
N GLN A 42 20.01 14.59 -1.94
CA GLN A 42 20.51 15.75 -1.21
C GLN A 42 21.88 15.45 -0.57
N GLY A 43 22.82 16.40 -0.66
CA GLY A 43 24.15 16.26 -0.06
C GLY A 43 24.17 16.29 1.48
N ALA A 44 23.08 16.78 2.10
CA ALA A 44 22.83 16.70 3.52
C ALA A 44 21.31 16.62 3.76
N VAL A 45 20.90 15.82 4.74
CA VAL A 45 19.49 15.63 5.08
C VAL A 45 19.26 16.16 6.49
N SER A 46 18.42 17.19 6.62
CA SER A 46 18.10 17.80 7.91
C SER A 46 16.97 17.05 8.62
N SER A 47 16.90 17.15 9.95
CA SER A 47 15.79 16.57 10.73
C SER A 47 14.44 17.13 10.28
N GLN A 48 14.33 18.43 10.01
CA GLN A 48 13.09 19.04 9.49
C GLN A 48 12.67 18.46 8.14
N LEU A 49 13.62 18.11 7.26
CA LEU A 49 13.31 17.45 6.00
C LEU A 49 12.79 16.02 6.23
N ILE A 50 13.39 15.29 7.17
CA ILE A 50 12.89 13.97 7.59
C ILE A 50 11.49 14.07 8.21
N ASP A 51 11.23 15.08 9.04
CA ASP A 51 9.92 15.28 9.66
C ASP A 51 8.84 15.54 8.59
N ASN A 52 9.15 16.39 7.60
CA ASN A 52 8.26 16.64 6.47
C ASN A 52 8.05 15.39 5.60
N LEU A 53 9.10 14.59 5.40
CA LEU A 53 9.00 13.33 4.67
C LEU A 53 8.11 12.33 5.42
N ASN A 54 8.26 12.23 6.75
CA ASN A 54 7.43 11.39 7.61
C ASN A 54 5.97 11.88 7.69
N ALA A 55 5.73 13.17 7.45
CA ALA A 55 4.40 13.77 7.34
C ALA A 55 3.76 13.58 5.96
N SER A 56 4.47 13.04 4.97
CA SER A 56 3.94 12.77 3.63
C SER A 56 2.79 11.76 3.69
N ILE A 57 1.66 12.13 3.07
CA ILE A 57 0.47 11.28 2.99
C ILE A 57 0.80 9.94 2.33
N HIS A 58 1.55 9.94 1.23
CA HIS A 58 1.91 8.71 0.51
C HIS A 58 2.78 7.75 1.33
N ILE A 59 3.74 8.28 2.10
CA ILE A 59 4.60 7.46 2.96
C ILE A 59 3.77 6.84 4.09
N ARG A 60 2.92 7.64 4.73
CA ARG A 60 2.07 7.15 5.82
C ARG A 60 1.03 6.14 5.36
N ALA A 61 0.40 6.38 4.21
CA ALA A 61 -0.56 5.47 3.60
C ALA A 61 0.12 4.14 3.29
N LEU A 62 1.23 4.16 2.54
CA LEU A 62 1.99 2.96 2.20
C LEU A 62 2.40 2.12 3.41
N LEU A 63 2.96 2.76 4.44
CA LEU A 63 3.40 2.05 5.65
C LEU A 63 2.22 1.45 6.43
N THR A 64 1.09 2.15 6.44
CA THR A 64 -0.13 1.66 7.09
C THR A 64 -0.72 0.49 6.31
N ASP A 65 -0.77 0.57 4.99
CA ASP A 65 -1.31 -0.48 4.13
C ASP A 65 -0.46 -1.76 4.21
N VAL A 66 0.87 -1.64 4.20
CA VAL A 66 1.78 -2.77 4.40
C VAL A 66 1.56 -3.42 5.77
N PHE A 67 1.35 -2.63 6.82
CA PHE A 67 1.05 -3.16 8.15
C PHE A 67 -0.28 -3.91 8.18
N VAL A 68 -1.35 -3.31 7.65
CA VAL A 68 -2.67 -3.95 7.57
C VAL A 68 -2.62 -5.26 6.78
N LEU A 69 -1.94 -5.27 5.63
CA LEU A 69 -1.76 -6.47 4.83
C LEU A 69 -0.92 -7.53 5.54
N GLY A 70 0.12 -7.12 6.27
CA GLY A 70 0.92 -8.01 7.12
C GLY A 70 0.08 -8.75 8.15
N GLU A 71 -0.76 -8.02 8.89
CA GLU A 71 -1.71 -8.58 9.86
C GLU A 71 -2.71 -9.56 9.20
N MET A 72 -3.12 -9.29 7.95
CA MET A 72 -4.01 -10.18 7.20
C MET A 72 -3.34 -11.50 6.76
N VAL A 73 -2.04 -11.47 6.42
CA VAL A 73 -1.30 -12.65 5.94
C VAL A 73 -0.50 -13.35 7.04
N GLY A 74 -0.47 -12.79 8.26
CA GLY A 74 0.13 -13.39 9.45
C GLY A 74 1.66 -13.28 9.50
N VAL A 75 2.22 -12.18 9.00
CA VAL A 75 3.67 -11.87 9.03
C VAL A 75 3.97 -10.67 9.90
#